data_AF-A0A942IRE0-F1
#
_entry.id   AF-A0A942IRE0-F1
#
_cell.length_a   1.000
_cell.length_b   1.000
_cell.length_c   1.000
_cell.angle_alpha   90.00
_cell.angle_beta   90.00
_cell.angle_gamma   90.00
#
_symmetry.space_group_name_H-M   'P 1'
#
loop_
_entity.id
_entity.type
_entity.pdbx_description
1 polymer ?
#
loop_
_entity_poly.entity_id
_entity_poly.type
_entity_poly.pdbx_seq_one_letter_code
_entity_poly.pdbx_strand_id
1 'polypeptide(L)'
;MTDTATASDNTNTPASTPASRRVSPWWRALAVFLLLVVLIGWAASASMMTQLKAQIQHAQARLIEVPQIRQVAVLLDKDQQAAMLVTYNPKDSALLVQRLNDVKEGREDSLQVWAIAGDAPPRSLGVVTSKYKTLQMPVNESDLQGVTEIGVSAENKGGVATGVSPSLPWLFKGWLVQKSI
;
A
#
# COMPACT_ATOMS: atom_id res chain seq x y z
N MET A 1 65.03 -100.46 4.07
CA MET A 1 63.60 -100.66 4.37
C MET A 1 63.06 -99.32 4.86
N THR A 2 62.57 -98.48 3.94
CA THR A 2 61.12 -98.23 3.69
C THR A 2 60.48 -97.52 4.89
N ASP A 3 60.44 -96.19 4.87
CA ASP A 3 59.35 -95.35 4.31
C ASP A 3 58.34 -94.97 5.41
N THR A 4 58.09 -93.67 5.59
CA THR A 4 56.80 -93.02 5.28
C THR A 4 56.70 -91.65 5.96
N ALA A 5 56.83 -90.63 5.13
CA ALA A 5 56.03 -89.41 5.00
C ALA A 5 55.29 -88.75 6.18
N THR A 6 55.35 -87.41 6.08
CA THR A 6 54.29 -86.40 6.22
C THR A 6 54.00 -85.73 7.57
N ALA A 7 54.22 -84.40 7.52
CA ALA A 7 53.32 -83.32 7.93
C ALA A 7 53.10 -83.08 9.43
N SER A 8 53.54 -81.90 9.90
CA SER A 8 52.63 -80.76 10.03
C SER A 8 53.36 -79.55 10.62
N ASP A 9 53.54 -78.56 9.76
CA ASP A 9 53.94 -77.20 10.11
C ASP A 9 52.68 -76.46 10.58
N ASN A 10 52.54 -76.24 11.88
CA ASN A 10 51.39 -75.57 12.48
C ASN A 10 51.85 -74.40 13.35
N THR A 11 52.43 -73.39 12.71
CA THR A 11 52.64 -72.06 13.32
C THR A 11 51.31 -71.30 13.32
N ASN A 12 50.41 -71.62 14.25
CA ASN A 12 49.17 -70.84 14.45
C ASN A 12 49.37 -69.80 15.55
N THR A 13 49.79 -68.61 15.10
CA THR A 13 49.60 -67.32 15.77
C THR A 13 48.18 -67.24 16.35
N PRO A 14 47.98 -66.90 17.64
CA PRO A 14 46.63 -66.63 18.11
C PRO A 14 46.10 -65.40 17.40
N ALA A 15 45.08 -65.61 16.56
CA ALA A 15 44.33 -64.56 15.91
C ALA A 15 43.82 -63.58 16.98
N SER A 16 44.27 -62.34 16.90
CA SER A 16 43.72 -61.24 17.70
C SER A 16 42.26 -61.11 17.31
N THR A 17 41.36 -61.59 18.16
CA THR A 17 39.93 -61.41 17.97
C THR A 17 39.68 -59.90 17.91
N PRO A 18 39.02 -59.35 16.89
CA PRO A 18 38.68 -57.94 16.93
C PRO A 18 37.75 -57.77 18.12
N ALA A 19 38.25 -57.12 19.18
CA ALA A 19 37.44 -56.74 20.31
C ALA A 19 36.31 -55.90 19.74
N SER A 20 35.11 -56.49 19.64
CA SER A 20 33.94 -55.78 19.14
C SER A 20 33.79 -54.57 20.05
N ARG A 21 34.08 -53.38 19.53
CA ARG A 21 33.98 -52.12 20.27
C ARG A 21 32.50 -51.85 20.49
N ARG A 22 31.93 -52.60 21.42
CA ARG A 22 30.53 -52.51 21.82
C ARG A 22 30.45 -51.25 22.66
N VAL A 23 29.97 -50.19 22.02
CA VAL A 23 29.54 -48.97 22.70
C VAL A 23 28.60 -49.37 23.85
N SER A 24 28.82 -48.80 25.03
CA SER A 24 28.03 -49.18 26.20
C SER A 24 26.55 -48.87 25.94
N PRO A 25 25.61 -49.68 26.46
CA PRO A 25 24.18 -49.45 26.29
C PRO A 25 23.75 -48.03 26.71
N TRP A 26 24.43 -47.46 27.70
CA TRP A 26 24.23 -46.09 28.17
C TRP A 26 24.61 -45.03 27.13
N TRP A 27 25.75 -45.19 26.46
CA TRP A 27 26.17 -44.29 25.38
C TRP A 27 25.24 -44.36 24.17
N ARG A 28 24.68 -45.55 23.91
CA ARG A 28 23.63 -45.71 22.89
C ARG A 28 22.35 -44.99 23.27
N ALA A 29 21.90 -45.11 24.51
CA ALA A 29 20.72 -44.40 25.00
C ALA A 29 20.90 -42.87 24.94
N LEU A 30 22.08 -42.37 25.34
CA LEU A 30 22.42 -40.95 25.25
C LEU A 30 22.46 -40.45 23.81
N ALA A 31 23.04 -41.22 22.89
CA ALA A 31 23.08 -40.87 21.48
C ALA A 31 21.67 -40.83 20.85
N VAL A 32 20.81 -41.79 21.19
CA VAL A 32 19.40 -41.81 20.74
C VAL A 32 18.63 -40.62 21.31
N PHE A 33 18.83 -40.27 22.58
CA PHE A 33 18.20 -39.12 23.20
C PHE A 33 18.63 -37.81 22.53
N LEU A 34 19.94 -37.61 22.30
CA LEU A 34 20.45 -36.43 21.59
C LEU A 34 19.94 -36.37 20.15
N LEU A 35 19.87 -37.49 19.45
CA LEU A 35 19.32 -37.55 18.09
C LEU A 35 17.82 -37.19 18.08
N LEU A 36 17.05 -37.65 19.06
CA LEU A 36 15.64 -37.24 19.23
C LEU A 36 15.52 -35.74 19.54
N VAL A 37 16.36 -35.18 20.40
CA VAL A 37 16.38 -33.74 20.70
C VAL A 37 16.73 -32.92 19.46
N VAL A 38 17.71 -33.36 18.67
CA VAL A 38 18.07 -32.72 17.39
C VAL A 38 16.91 -32.80 16.39
N LEU A 39 16.26 -33.96 16.25
CA LEU A 39 15.10 -34.14 15.36
C LEU A 39 13.91 -33.24 15.76
N ILE A 40 13.63 -33.14 17.06
CA ILE A 40 12.56 -32.27 17.59
C ILE A 40 12.92 -30.79 17.42
N GLY A 41 14.17 -30.40 17.67
CA GLY A 41 14.66 -29.03 17.46
C GLY A 41 14.65 -28.61 15.99
N TRP A 42 14.87 -29.55 15.07
CA TRP A 42 14.79 -29.31 13.63
C TRP A 42 13.35 -29.07 13.17
N ALA A 43 12.38 -29.82 13.70
CA ALA A 43 10.95 -29.64 13.38
C ALA A 43 10.40 -28.26 13.81
N ALA A 44 10.92 -27.69 14.92
CA ALA A 44 10.51 -26.36 15.39
C ALA A 44 11.11 -25.20 14.57
N SER A 45 12.28 -25.40 13.95
CA SER A 45 13.01 -24.33 13.24
C SER A 45 12.44 -24.01 11.86
N ALA A 46 11.80 -24.97 11.20
CA ALA A 46 11.24 -24.80 9.86
C ALA A 46 9.89 -24.04 9.84
N SER A 47 9.14 -24.05 10.95
CA SER A 47 7.78 -23.52 11.01
C SER A 47 7.71 -21.99 11.16
N MET A 48 8.65 -21.40 11.90
CA MET A 48 8.65 -19.95 12.14
C MET A 48 9.17 -19.15 10.94
N MET A 49 10.08 -19.75 10.14
CA MET A 49 10.67 -19.12 8.95
C MET A 49 9.67 -19.02 7.78
N THR A 50 8.73 -19.95 7.65
CA THR A 50 7.67 -19.92 6.62
C THR A 50 6.58 -18.92 6.96
N GLN A 51 6.22 -18.78 8.24
CA GLN A 51 5.25 -17.78 8.69
C GLN A 51 5.78 -16.34 8.55
N LEU A 52 7.07 -16.08 8.83
CA LEU A 52 7.65 -14.77 8.54
C LEU A 52 7.68 -14.46 7.03
N LYS A 53 7.96 -15.44 6.16
CA LYS A 53 7.95 -15.26 4.70
C LYS A 53 6.54 -14.99 4.14
N ALA A 54 5.51 -15.62 4.69
CA ALA A 54 4.12 -15.37 4.28
C ALA A 54 3.65 -13.97 4.71
N GLN A 55 4.06 -13.49 5.89
CA GLN A 55 3.72 -12.14 6.33
C GLN A 55 4.47 -11.05 5.56
N ILE A 56 5.70 -11.31 5.10
CA ILE A 56 6.44 -10.36 4.25
C ILE A 56 5.79 -10.20 2.87
N GLN A 57 5.21 -11.26 2.28
CA GLN A 57 4.50 -11.14 1.01
C GLN A 57 3.15 -10.41 1.13
N HIS A 58 2.44 -10.57 2.25
CA HIS A 58 1.22 -9.82 2.51
C HIS A 58 1.48 -8.37 2.97
N ALA A 59 2.63 -8.08 3.59
CA ALA A 59 3.08 -6.72 3.88
C ALA A 59 3.64 -6.03 2.61
N GLN A 60 4.30 -6.76 1.71
CA GLN A 60 4.72 -6.26 0.40
C GLN A 60 3.56 -6.11 -0.58
N ALA A 61 2.38 -6.70 -0.34
CA ALA A 61 1.17 -6.38 -1.10
C ALA A 61 0.61 -4.98 -0.76
N ARG A 62 1.12 -4.33 0.29
CA ARG A 62 1.04 -2.87 0.47
C ARG A 62 2.19 -2.19 -0.30
N LEU A 63 2.49 -2.68 -1.49
CA LEU A 63 3.31 -1.99 -2.48
C LEU A 63 2.54 -0.75 -2.91
N ILE A 64 2.70 0.31 -2.12
CA ILE A 64 2.68 1.70 -2.56
C ILE A 64 1.47 2.04 -3.45
N GLU A 65 0.27 2.09 -2.87
CA GLU A 65 -0.67 3.14 -3.29
C GLU A 65 -0.04 4.46 -2.87
N VAL A 66 0.92 4.98 -3.63
CA VAL A 66 1.13 6.42 -3.63
C VAL A 66 -0.23 6.95 -4.03
N PRO A 67 -0.94 7.72 -3.18
CA PRO A 67 -2.13 8.42 -3.62
C PRO A 67 -1.66 9.21 -4.83
N GLN A 68 -2.10 8.82 -6.03
CA GLN A 68 -1.78 9.51 -7.26
C GLN A 68 -2.63 10.80 -7.25
N ILE A 69 -2.36 11.66 -6.27
CA ILE A 69 -2.87 13.02 -6.21
C ILE A 69 -2.16 13.73 -7.35
N ARG A 70 -2.79 13.66 -8.52
CA ARG A 70 -2.23 14.19 -9.75
C ARG A 70 -2.45 15.69 -9.85
N GLN A 71 -3.54 16.19 -9.30
CA GLN A 71 -3.94 17.59 -9.44
C GLN A 71 -4.44 18.14 -8.12
N VAL A 72 -3.88 19.29 -7.72
CA VAL A 72 -4.22 20.00 -6.48
C VAL A 72 -4.43 21.48 -6.78
N ALA A 73 -5.47 22.09 -6.24
CA ALA A 73 -5.65 23.53 -6.25
C ALA A 73 -5.92 24.03 -4.84
N VAL A 74 -5.18 25.05 -4.41
CA VAL A 74 -5.53 25.81 -3.21
C VAL A 74 -6.34 27.01 -3.67
N LEU A 75 -7.60 27.07 -3.27
CA LEU A 75 -8.49 28.16 -3.62
C LEU A 75 -8.39 29.24 -2.56
N LEU A 76 -8.09 30.45 -3.03
CA LEU A 76 -7.93 31.64 -2.23
C LEU A 76 -9.23 32.43 -2.22
N ASP A 77 -9.53 33.08 -1.11
CA ASP A 77 -10.61 34.05 -1.01
C ASP A 77 -10.22 35.43 -1.57
N LYS A 78 -11.16 36.38 -1.48
CA LYS A 78 -10.96 37.78 -1.89
C LYS A 78 -9.80 38.48 -1.16
N ASP A 79 -9.43 38.03 0.03
CA ASP A 79 -8.34 38.57 0.84
C ASP A 79 -7.03 37.75 0.67
N GLN A 80 -6.99 36.90 -0.36
CA GLN A 80 -5.89 36.01 -0.72
C GLN A 80 -5.52 35.00 0.38
N GLN A 81 -6.48 34.65 1.24
CA GLN A 81 -6.30 33.61 2.27
C GLN A 81 -6.74 32.26 1.74
N ALA A 82 -6.03 31.20 2.14
CA ALA A 82 -6.39 29.84 1.76
C ALA A 82 -7.74 29.43 2.39
N ALA A 83 -8.73 29.17 1.55
CA ALA A 83 -10.11 28.89 1.97
C ALA A 83 -10.53 27.44 1.68
N MET A 84 -10.09 26.88 0.55
CA MET A 84 -10.39 25.50 0.17
C MET A 84 -9.19 24.82 -0.47
N LEU A 85 -9.11 23.51 -0.31
CA LEU A 85 -8.18 22.62 -0.97
C LEU A 85 -8.98 21.68 -1.88
N VAL A 86 -8.69 21.72 -3.16
CA VAL A 86 -9.28 20.82 -4.16
C VAL A 86 -8.22 19.80 -4.57
N THR A 87 -8.58 18.52 -4.51
CA THR A 87 -7.70 17.41 -4.86
C THR A 87 -8.42 16.45 -5.78
N TYR A 88 -7.83 16.11 -6.93
CA TYR A 88 -8.37 15.08 -7.80
C TYR A 88 -7.81 13.70 -7.45
N ASN A 89 -8.69 12.74 -7.19
CA ASN A 89 -8.36 11.34 -7.07
C ASN A 89 -8.74 10.59 -8.36
N PRO A 90 -7.78 10.18 -9.20
CA PRO A 90 -8.06 9.44 -10.43
C PRO A 90 -8.59 8.03 -10.18
N LYS A 91 -8.30 7.43 -9.01
CA LYS A 91 -8.79 6.09 -8.66
C LYS A 91 -10.30 6.08 -8.43
N ASP A 92 -10.80 7.14 -7.79
CA ASP A 92 -12.20 7.26 -7.43
C ASP A 92 -13.00 8.11 -8.44
N SER A 93 -12.33 8.63 -9.49
CA SER A 93 -12.88 9.61 -10.44
C SER A 93 -13.64 10.72 -9.73
N ALA A 94 -13.00 11.31 -8.73
CA ALA A 94 -13.65 12.26 -7.85
C ALA A 94 -12.74 13.42 -7.45
N LEU A 95 -13.33 14.60 -7.38
CA LEU A 95 -12.74 15.77 -6.74
C LEU A 95 -13.10 15.78 -5.26
N LEU A 96 -12.09 15.86 -4.42
CA LEU A 96 -12.21 16.14 -3.00
C LEU A 96 -12.06 17.65 -2.81
N VAL A 97 -13.11 18.28 -2.29
CA VAL A 97 -13.13 19.70 -1.93
C VAL A 97 -13.12 19.78 -0.41
N GLN A 98 -11.98 20.10 0.17
CA GLN A 98 -11.79 20.25 1.59
C GLN A 98 -11.79 21.72 1.97
N ARG A 99 -12.61 22.08 2.95
CA ARG A 99 -12.63 23.42 3.51
C ARG A 99 -11.49 23.62 4.51
N LEU A 100 -10.77 24.73 4.37
CA LEU A 100 -9.63 25.09 5.23
C LEU A 100 -9.99 26.16 6.29
N ASN A 101 -11.02 26.98 6.03
CA ASN A 101 -11.46 28.04 6.93
C ASN A 101 -12.87 27.80 7.48
N ASP A 102 -13.27 28.56 8.50
CA ASP A 102 -14.62 28.49 9.08
C ASP A 102 -15.57 29.59 8.55
N VAL A 103 -15.23 30.19 7.39
CA VAL A 103 -16.09 31.19 6.74
C VAL A 103 -17.41 30.51 6.36
N LYS A 104 -18.51 31.05 6.88
CA LYS A 104 -19.86 30.56 6.60
C LYS A 104 -20.40 31.27 5.37
N GLU A 105 -20.51 30.56 4.26
CA GLU A 105 -21.31 31.02 3.13
C GLU A 105 -22.78 31.09 3.58
N GLY A 106 -23.57 31.96 2.95
CA GLY A 106 -24.97 32.18 3.31
C GLY A 106 -25.72 30.86 3.45
N ARG A 107 -26.59 30.75 4.46
CA ARG A 107 -27.27 29.49 4.84
C ARG A 107 -28.10 28.86 3.70
N GLU A 108 -28.42 29.63 2.67
CA GLU A 108 -29.25 29.24 1.53
C GLU A 108 -28.46 28.98 0.23
N ASP A 109 -27.15 29.28 0.21
CA ASP A 109 -26.37 29.29 -1.03
C ASP A 109 -25.80 27.90 -1.35
N SER A 110 -25.95 27.50 -2.61
CA SER A 110 -25.31 26.30 -3.14
C SER A 110 -23.95 26.69 -3.71
N LEU A 111 -22.87 26.05 -3.27
CA LEU A 111 -21.56 26.36 -3.83
C LEU A 111 -21.38 25.57 -5.11
N GLN A 112 -21.01 26.22 -6.20
CA GLN A 112 -20.74 25.55 -7.46
C GLN A 112 -19.25 25.57 -7.77
N VAL A 113 -18.72 24.43 -8.16
CA VAL A 113 -17.31 24.25 -8.52
C VAL A 113 -17.18 24.30 -10.04
N TRP A 114 -16.14 24.98 -10.49
CA TRP A 114 -15.91 25.30 -11.90
C TRP A 114 -14.51 24.92 -12.34
N ALA A 115 -14.41 24.33 -13.52
CA ALA A 115 -13.18 24.13 -14.26
C ALA A 115 -12.96 25.31 -15.23
N ILE A 116 -11.77 25.92 -15.19
CA ILE A 116 -11.41 27.07 -16.01
C ILE A 116 -10.18 26.71 -16.84
N ALA A 117 -10.29 26.82 -18.16
CA ALA A 117 -9.23 26.50 -19.12
C ALA A 117 -8.80 27.78 -19.85
N GLY A 118 -7.91 28.57 -19.22
CA GLY A 118 -7.52 29.88 -19.71
C GLY A 118 -8.72 30.82 -19.91
N ASP A 119 -8.86 31.37 -21.11
CA ASP A 119 -9.94 32.29 -21.48
C ASP A 119 -11.25 31.60 -21.91
N ALA A 120 -11.29 30.25 -21.88
CA ALA A 120 -12.51 29.52 -22.21
C ALA A 120 -13.60 29.73 -21.14
N PRO A 121 -14.90 29.69 -21.51
CA PRO A 121 -15.99 29.77 -20.55
C PRO A 121 -15.85 28.73 -19.43
N PRO A 122 -16.03 29.10 -18.15
CA PRO A 122 -15.95 28.17 -17.05
C PRO A 122 -16.97 27.03 -17.21
N ARG A 123 -16.51 25.80 -17.01
CA ARG A 123 -17.34 24.58 -17.07
C ARG A 123 -17.75 24.19 -15.66
N SER A 124 -19.06 24.01 -15.44
CA SER A 124 -19.56 23.47 -14.18
C SER A 124 -19.06 22.03 -13.96
N LEU A 125 -18.44 21.80 -12.81
CA LEU A 125 -18.04 20.47 -12.33
C LEU A 125 -19.07 19.88 -11.36
N GLY A 126 -19.89 20.73 -10.75
CA GLY A 126 -21.01 20.31 -9.90
C GLY A 126 -21.21 21.19 -8.67
N VAL A 127 -22.19 20.82 -7.86
CA VAL A 127 -22.66 21.60 -6.72
C VAL A 127 -22.24 20.95 -5.40
N VAL A 128 -21.58 21.73 -4.56
CA VAL A 128 -21.15 21.42 -3.20
C VAL A 128 -22.25 21.84 -2.23
N THR A 129 -22.81 20.86 -1.53
CA THR A 129 -23.82 21.10 -0.49
C THR A 129 -23.14 21.24 0.87
N SER A 130 -23.33 22.39 1.54
CA SER A 130 -22.55 22.91 2.68
C SER A 130 -22.52 22.06 3.98
N LYS A 131 -22.97 20.80 3.96
CA LYS A 131 -23.16 20.00 5.19
C LYS A 131 -21.88 19.37 5.75
N TYR A 132 -20.78 19.34 5.00
CA TYR A 132 -19.56 18.58 5.37
C TYR A 132 -18.28 19.40 5.22
N LYS A 133 -17.25 19.11 6.04
CA LYS A 133 -15.92 19.75 5.96
C LYS A 133 -15.11 19.31 4.74
N THR A 134 -15.32 18.08 4.28
CA THR A 134 -14.77 17.55 3.04
C THR A 134 -15.92 17.03 2.20
N LEU A 135 -15.99 17.48 0.96
CA LEU A 135 -16.97 16.99 0.00
C LEU A 135 -16.26 16.21 -1.09
N GLN A 136 -16.88 15.11 -1.50
CA GLN A 136 -16.47 14.34 -2.65
C GLN A 136 -17.49 14.56 -3.76
N MET A 137 -16.99 14.92 -4.94
CA MET A 137 -17.81 15.17 -6.12
C MET A 137 -17.31 14.30 -7.27
N PRO A 138 -18.18 13.50 -7.90
CA PRO A 138 -17.80 12.68 -9.04
C PRO A 138 -17.45 13.58 -10.23
N VAL A 139 -16.22 13.44 -10.75
CA VAL A 139 -15.71 14.22 -11.89
C VAL A 139 -14.80 13.33 -12.71
N ASN A 140 -15.03 13.27 -14.02
CA ASN A 140 -14.18 12.47 -14.91
C ASN A 140 -12.87 13.21 -15.18
N GLU A 141 -11.79 12.47 -15.40
CA GLU A 141 -10.48 13.07 -15.73
C GLU A 141 -10.55 13.91 -17.01
N SER A 142 -11.40 13.52 -17.97
CA SER A 142 -11.67 14.27 -19.20
C SER A 142 -12.22 15.67 -18.96
N ASP A 143 -12.94 15.87 -17.85
CA ASP A 143 -13.50 17.17 -17.48
C ASP A 143 -12.43 18.13 -16.92
N LEU A 144 -11.28 17.60 -16.52
CA LEU A 144 -10.12 18.33 -16.01
C LEU A 144 -9.02 18.52 -17.06
N GLN A 145 -9.18 18.00 -18.27
CA GLN A 145 -8.19 18.16 -19.33
C GLN A 145 -8.09 19.63 -19.79
N GLY A 146 -6.87 20.16 -19.76
CA GLY A 146 -6.59 21.55 -20.15
C GLY A 146 -7.03 22.60 -19.13
N VAL A 147 -7.53 22.17 -17.96
CA VAL A 147 -7.93 23.07 -16.89
C VAL A 147 -6.69 23.65 -16.21
N THR A 148 -6.64 24.97 -16.11
CA THR A 148 -5.54 25.71 -15.50
C THR A 148 -5.92 26.23 -14.12
N GLU A 149 -7.20 26.49 -13.88
CA GLU A 149 -7.70 27.01 -12.60
C GLU A 149 -9.00 26.32 -12.21
N ILE A 150 -9.24 26.27 -10.91
CA ILE A 150 -10.53 25.89 -10.33
C ILE A 150 -11.12 27.13 -9.65
N GLY A 151 -12.43 27.33 -9.84
CA GLY A 151 -13.18 28.41 -9.22
C GLY A 151 -14.38 27.89 -8.45
N VAL A 152 -14.82 28.64 -7.45
CA VAL A 152 -16.05 28.39 -6.70
C VAL A 152 -16.84 29.69 -6.61
N SER A 153 -18.13 29.62 -6.95
CA SER A 153 -19.10 30.71 -6.76
C SER A 153 -20.22 30.24 -5.84
N ALA A 154 -20.82 31.17 -5.09
CA ALA A 154 -22.16 30.95 -4.56
C ALA A 154 -23.13 31.00 -5.73
N GLU A 155 -24.09 30.09 -5.77
CA GLU A 155 -25.14 30.07 -6.77
C GLU A 155 -26.48 29.91 -6.04
N ASN A 156 -27.56 30.22 -6.76
CA ASN A 156 -28.91 29.96 -6.28
C ASN A 156 -29.08 28.48 -5.93
N LYS A 157 -30.03 28.19 -5.04
CA LYS A 157 -30.31 26.82 -4.57
C LYS A 157 -30.47 25.85 -5.75
N GLY A 158 -29.61 24.83 -5.79
CA GLY A 158 -29.57 23.84 -6.88
C GLY A 158 -28.49 24.11 -7.94
N GLY A 159 -27.77 25.22 -7.83
CA GLY A 159 -26.74 25.63 -8.80
C GLY A 159 -27.32 26.12 -10.11
N VAL A 160 -26.45 26.28 -11.10
CA VAL A 160 -26.78 26.63 -12.48
C VAL A 160 -26.61 25.43 -13.40
N ALA A 161 -27.40 25.42 -14.49
CA ALA A 161 -27.42 24.34 -15.46
C ALA A 161 -26.06 24.16 -16.15
N THR A 162 -25.78 22.94 -16.62
CA THR A 162 -24.56 22.61 -17.36
C THR A 162 -24.43 23.48 -18.61
N GLY A 163 -23.25 24.09 -18.80
CA GLY A 163 -22.95 24.96 -19.94
C GLY A 163 -23.30 26.43 -19.74
N VAL A 164 -23.88 26.81 -18.59
CA VAL A 164 -24.08 28.20 -18.21
C VAL A 164 -22.88 28.69 -17.40
N SER A 165 -22.47 29.94 -17.61
CA SER A 165 -21.39 30.57 -16.81
C SER A 165 -21.85 30.89 -15.38
N PRO A 166 -20.91 31.14 -14.44
CA PRO A 166 -21.24 31.54 -13.08
C PRO A 166 -22.16 32.77 -13.07
N SER A 167 -23.22 32.74 -12.25
CA SER A 167 -24.17 33.85 -12.18
C SER A 167 -23.74 34.91 -11.17
N LEU A 168 -22.96 34.51 -10.17
CA LEU A 168 -22.40 35.38 -9.14
C LEU A 168 -20.86 35.46 -9.25
N PRO A 169 -20.24 36.47 -8.61
CA PRO A 169 -18.79 36.58 -8.55
C PRO A 169 -18.11 35.37 -7.91
N TRP A 170 -16.82 35.20 -8.22
CA TRP A 170 -15.98 34.18 -7.60
C TRP A 170 -15.86 34.41 -6.10
N LEU A 171 -16.18 33.39 -5.31
CA LEU A 171 -15.88 33.36 -3.88
C LEU A 171 -14.45 32.89 -3.65
N PHE A 172 -14.05 31.83 -4.35
CA PHE A 172 -12.73 31.24 -4.24
C PHE A 172 -12.18 30.91 -5.62
N LYS A 173 -10.88 31.11 -5.83
CA LYS A 173 -10.21 30.75 -7.09
C LYS A 173 -8.76 30.35 -6.83
N GLY A 174 -8.23 29.44 -7.64
CA GLY A 174 -6.84 29.02 -7.53
C GLY A 174 -6.36 28.22 -8.73
N TRP A 175 -5.04 28.22 -8.93
CA TRP A 175 -4.38 27.46 -9.98
C TRP A 175 -4.42 25.96 -9.69
N LEU A 176 -4.72 25.18 -10.73
CA LEU A 176 -4.63 23.73 -10.69
C LEU A 176 -3.18 23.32 -10.96
N VAL A 177 -2.53 22.77 -9.95
CA VAL A 177 -1.17 22.27 -10.05
C VAL A 177 -1.22 20.78 -10.37
N GLN A 178 -0.73 20.42 -11.56
CA GLN A 178 -0.54 19.03 -11.94
C GLN A 178 0.86 18.56 -11.52
N LYS A 179 0.92 17.53 -10.69
CA LYS A 179 2.17 16.84 -10.38
C LYS A 179 2.56 15.97 -11.58
N SER A 180 3.59 16.37 -12.32
CA SER A 180 4.27 15.51 -13.28
C SER A 180 4.95 14.35 -12.53
N ILE A 181 4.65 13.12 -12.93
CA ILE A 181 5.27 11.88 -12.41
C ILE A 181 6.33 11.45 -13.42
#